data_AF-A0A496SQH2-F1
#
_entry.id   AF-A0A496SQH2-F1
#
_cell.length_a   1.000
_cell.length_b   1.000
_cell.length_c   1.000
_cell.angle_alpha   90.00
_cell.angle_beta   90.00
_cell.angle_gamma   90.00
#
_symmetry.space_group_name_H-M   'P 1'
#
loop_
_entity.id
_entity.type
_entity.pdbx_description
1 polymer ?
#
loop_
_entity_poly.entity_id
_entity_poly.type
_entity_poly.pdbx_seq_one_letter_code
_entity_poly.pdbx_strand_id
1 'polypeptide(L)' 'MEIVLIASIVLIVSAVFSMLGLGGGLVYFPLLFFLGFPVHIAISTSLLLNGLTTLSATLIYIKEKMVDIRVAIPLIISS' A
#
# COMPACT_ATOMS: atom_id res chain seq x y z
N MET A 1 -6.77 2.52 -26.09
CA MET A 1 -7.46 3.57 -25.32
C MET A 1 -7.80 3.10 -23.90
N GLU A 2 -8.39 1.91 -23.75
CA GLU A 2 -8.85 1.39 -22.45
C GLU A 2 -7.74 1.14 -21.43
N ILE A 3 -6.61 0.58 -21.83
CA ILE A 3 -5.48 0.31 -20.90
C ILE A 3 -4.94 1.60 -20.27
N VAL A 4 -4.86 2.69 -21.05
CA VAL A 4 -4.37 3.98 -20.55
C VAL A 4 -5.37 4.57 -19.54
N LEU A 5 -6.67 4.43 -19.79
CA LEU A 5 -7.72 4.88 -18.87
C LEU A 5 -7.68 4.10 -17.55
N ILE A 6 -7.58 2.76 -17.63
CA ILE A 6 -7.49 1.87 -16.47
C ILE A 6 -6.22 2.19 -15.67
N ALA A 7 -5.07 2.33 -16.32
CA ALA A 7 -3.81 2.69 -15.67
C ALA A 7 -3.89 4.06 -14.96
N SER A 8 -4.55 5.05 -15.57
CA SER A 8 -4.72 6.38 -14.98
C SER A 8 -5.58 6.32 -13.71
N ILE A 9 -6.68 5.57 -13.74
CA ILE A 9 -7.56 5.38 -12.59
C ILE A 9 -6.82 4.63 -11.48
N VAL A 10 -6.12 3.54 -11.81
CA VAL A 10 -5.32 2.76 -10.87
C VAL A 10 -4.24 3.62 -10.21
N LEU A 11 -3.59 4.50 -10.96
CA LEU A 11 -2.56 5.39 -10.44
C LEU A 11 -3.14 6.40 -9.45
N ILE A 12 -4.24 7.08 -9.81
CA ILE A 12 -4.90 8.06 -8.92
C ILE A 12 -5.40 7.38 -7.65
N VAL A 13 -6.08 6.24 -7.77
CA VAL A 13 -6.59 5.49 -6.63
C VAL A 13 -5.45 5.01 -5.75
N SER A 14 -4.39 4.43 -6.32
CA SER A 14 -3.20 4.00 -5.57
C SER A 14 -2.52 5.15 -4.83
N ALA A 15 -2.42 6.33 -5.46
CA ALA A 15 -1.84 7.50 -4.85
C ALA A 15 -2.66 7.95 -3.62
N VAL A 16 -3.98 8.02 -3.75
CA VAL A 16 -4.87 8.38 -2.64
C VAL A 16 -4.79 7.37 -1.50
N PHE A 17 -4.87 6.07 -1.78
CA PHE A 17 -4.77 5.02 -0.76
C PHE A 17 -3.40 4.99 -0.06
N SER A 18 -2.32 5.30 -0.80
CA SER A 18 -0.98 5.45 -0.24
C SER A 18 -0.90 6.65 0.71
N MET A 19 -1.49 7.80 0.34
CA MET A 19 -1.55 8.99 1.19
C MET A 19 -2.39 8.79 2.46
N LEU A 20 -3.41 7.94 2.40
CA LEU A 20 -4.25 7.58 3.57
C LEU A 20 -3.54 6.63 4.54
N GLY A 21 -2.33 6.15 4.23
CA GLY A 21 -1.58 5.24 5.10
C GLY A 21 -2.11 3.80 5.12
N LEU A 22 -3.09 3.48 4.27
CA LEU A 22 -3.61 2.11 4.09
C LEU A 22 -2.64 1.21 3.30
N GLY A 23 -1.65 1.83 2.64
CA GLY A 23 -0.72 1.18 1.73
C GLY A 23 -1.36 0.85 0.37
N GLY A 24 -0.52 0.58 -0.63
CA GLY A 24 -0.98 0.24 -1.98
C GLY A 24 -1.52 -1.19 -2.13
N GLY A 25 -1.52 -1.99 -1.05
CA GLY A 25 -1.89 -3.42 -1.08
C GLY A 25 -3.29 -3.71 -1.62
N LEU A 26 -4.26 -2.83 -1.35
CA LEU A 26 -5.61 -2.91 -1.92
C LEU A 26 -5.63 -2.84 -3.45
N VAL A 27 -4.61 -2.23 -4.06
CA VAL A 27 -4.51 -2.06 -5.52
C VAL A 27 -3.52 -3.05 -6.14
N TYR A 28 -2.45 -3.43 -5.45
CA TYR A 28 -1.44 -4.34 -5.97
C TYR A 28 -2.00 -5.73 -6.31
N PHE A 29 -2.86 -6.29 -5.45
CA PHE A 29 -3.40 -7.62 -5.69
C PHE A 29 -4.32 -7.67 -6.92
N PRO A 30 -5.37 -6.83 -7.02
CA PRO A 30 -6.21 -6.79 -8.21
C PRO A 30 -5.40 -6.52 -9.48
N LEU A 31 -4.41 -5.63 -9.42
CA LEU A 31 -3.57 -5.30 -10.57
C LEU A 31 -2.77 -6.51 -11.07
N LEU A 32 -2.08 -7.23 -10.17
CA LEU A 32 -1.31 -8.42 -10.52
C LEU A 32 -2.24 -9.56 -10.98
N PHE A 33 -3.41 -9.70 -10.36
CA PHE A 33 -4.40 -10.68 -10.77
C PHE A 33 -4.95 -10.40 -12.18
N PHE A 34 -5.31 -9.15 -12.49
CA PHE A 34 -5.77 -8.75 -13.83
C PHE A 34 -4.68 -8.86 -14.90
N LEU A 35 -3.41 -8.73 -14.52
CA LEU A 35 -2.27 -8.97 -15.40
C LEU A 35 -2.03 -10.47 -15.69
N GLY A 36 -2.81 -11.37 -15.10
CA GLY A 36 -2.75 -12.81 -15.35
C GLY A 36 -1.69 -13.55 -14.52
N PHE A 37 -1.16 -12.93 -13.47
CA PHE A 37 -0.24 -13.63 -12.56
C PHE A 37 -0.98 -14.72 -11.76
N PRO A 38 -0.33 -15.85 -11.47
CA PRO A 38 -0.89 -16.86 -10.56
C PRO A 38 -1.25 -16.24 -9.22
N VAL A 39 -2.45 -16.55 -8.70
CA VAL A 39 -2.99 -15.98 -7.45
C VAL A 39 -1.98 -16.07 -6.30
N HIS A 40 -1.28 -17.20 -6.18
CA HIS A 40 -0.28 -17.41 -5.14
C HIS A 40 0.89 -16.40 -5.21
N ILE A 41 1.34 -16.07 -6.42
CA ILE A 41 2.42 -15.10 -6.64
C ILE A 41 1.86 -13.69 -6.44
N ALA A 42 0.68 -13.39 -6.99
CA ALA A 42 0.04 -12.10 -6.86
C ALA A 42 -0.19 -11.70 -5.39
N ILE A 43 -0.66 -12.62 -4.54
CA ILE A 43 -0.85 -12.38 -3.10
C ILE A 43 0.50 -12.08 -2.44
N SER A 44 1.50 -12.95 -2.66
CA SER A 44 2.81 -12.84 -2.02
C SER A 44 3.52 -11.55 -2.39
N THR A 45 3.54 -11.20 -3.68
CA THR A 45 4.14 -9.96 -4.18
C THR A 45 3.39 -8.74 -3.69
N SER A 46 2.05 -8.75 -3.67
CA SER A 46 1.25 -7.62 -3.17
C SER A 46 1.50 -7.36 -1.69
N LEU A 47 1.60 -8.42 -0.89
CA LEU A 47 1.88 -8.32 0.54
C LEU A 47 3.29 -7.76 0.79
N LEU A 48 4.28 -8.21 0.03
CA LEU A 48 5.64 -7.68 0.09
C LEU A 48 5.70 -6.20 -0.29
N LEU A 49 5.07 -5.82 -1.40
CA LEU A 49 5.00 -4.43 -1.86
C LEU A 49 4.27 -3.54 -0.84
N ASN A 50 3.18 -4.04 -0.26
CA ASN A 50 2.46 -3.33 0.78
C ASN A 50 3.33 -3.11 2.02
N GLY A 51 4.02 -4.15 2.50
CA GLY A 51 4.95 -4.07 3.62
C GLY A 51 6.06 -3.04 3.40
N LEU A 52 6.71 -3.06 2.22
CA LEU A 52 7.76 -2.09 1.87
C LEU A 52 7.24 -0.65 1.80
N THR A 53 6.03 -0.46 1.28
CA THR A 53 5.39 0.87 1.19
C THR A 53 5.03 1.39 2.56
N THR A 54 4.42 0.56 3.41
CA THR A 54 4.05 0.91 4.78
C THR A 54 5.29 1.19 5.64
N LEU A 55 6.36 0.41 5.48
CA LEU A 55 7.64 0.68 6.16
C LEU A 55 8.21 2.04 5.74
N SER A 56 8.23 2.32 4.44
CA SER A 56 8.72 3.60 3.91
C SER A 56 7.88 4.79 4.42
N ALA A 57 6.55 4.67 4.38
CA ALA A 57 5.64 5.69 4.90
C ALA A 57 5.83 5.90 6.40
N THR A 58 5.95 4.82 7.17
CA THR A 58 6.19 4.87 8.62
C THR A 58 7.48 5.62 8.95
N LEU A 59 8.59 5.32 8.25
CA LEU A 59 9.86 6.00 8.45
C LEU A 59 9.77 7.50 8.15
N ILE A 60 9.07 7.87 7.08
CA ILE A 60 8.85 9.28 6.70
C ILE A 60 8.00 9.98 7.77
N TYR A 61 6.87 9.41 8.19
CA TYR A 61 6.00 10.04 9.19
C TYR A 61 6.67 10.17 10.56
N ILE A 62 7.50 9.21 10.96
CA ILE A 62 8.32 9.32 12.17
C ILE A 62 9.33 10.48 12.03
N LYS A 63 9.99 10.59 10.87
CA LYS A 63 10.96 11.66 10.60
C LYS A 63 10.32 13.06 10.63
N GLU A 64 9.12 13.19 10.06
CA GLU A 64 8.34 14.43 10.05
C GLU A 64 7.66 14.74 11.40
N LYS A 65 7.90 13.92 12.44
CA LYS A 65 7.29 14.04 13.79
C LYS A 65 5.75 14.05 13.77
N MET A 66 5.17 13.41 12.76
CA MET A 66 3.71 13.27 12.61
C MET A 66 3.16 12.05 13.36
N VAL A 67 4.02 11.28 14.04
CA VAL A 67 3.65 10.08 14.81
C VAL A 67 3.81 10.34 16.30
N ASP A 68 2.72 10.26 17.06
CA ASP A 68 2.79 10.22 18.53
C ASP A 68 3.22 8.81 18.97
N ILE A 69 4.51 8.67 19.30
CA ILE A 69 5.10 7.39 19.72
C ILE A 69 4.43 6.83 20.98
N ARG A 70 3.88 7.68 21.87
CA ARG A 70 3.21 7.22 23.09
C ARG A 70 1.89 6.51 22.80
N VAL A 71 1.22 6.89 21.71
CA VAL A 71 -0.02 6.25 21.25
C VAL A 71 0.28 5.12 20.25
N ALA A 72 1.29 5.30 19.39
CA ALA A 72 1.64 4.34 18.35
C ALA A 72 2.13 2.99 18.92
N ILE A 73 2.97 2.99 19.97
CA ILE A 73 3.49 1.73 20.53
C ILE A 73 2.37 0.85 21.14
N PRO A 74 1.48 1.36 22.02
CA PRO A 74 0.36 0.57 22.51
C PRO A 74 -0.57 0.07 21.40
N LEU A 75 -0.81 0.89 20.37
CA LEU A 75 -1.65 0.52 19.23
C LEU A 75 -1.06 -0.64 18.44
N ILE A 76 0.26 -0.63 18.19
CA ILE A 76 0.97 -1.71 17.50
C ILE A 76 0.93 -3.01 18.31
N ILE A 77 1.03 -2.95 19.63
CA ILE A 77 0.98 -4.14 20.50
C ILE A 77 -0.44 -4.72 20.60
N SER A 78 -1.46 -3.88 20.46
CA SER A 78 -2.87 -4.27 20.57
C SER A 78 -3.50 -4.75 19.26
N SER A 79 -2.89 -4.49 18.11
CA SER A 79 -3.41 -4.83 16.76
C SER A 79 -2.86 -6.16 16.26
#